data_AF-A0A645CWR1-F1
#
_entry.id   AF-A0A645CWR1-F1
#
_cell.length_a   1.000
_cell.length_b   1.000
_cell.length_c   1.000
_cell.angle_alpha   90.00
_cell.angle_beta   90.00
_cell.angle_gamma   90.00
#
_symmetry.space_group_name_H-M   'P 1'
#
loop_
_entity.id
_entity.type
_entity.pdbx_description
1 polymer ?
#
loop_
_entity_poly.entity_id
_entity_poly.type
_entity_poly.pdbx_seq_one_letter_code
_entity_poly.pdbx_strand_id
1 'polypeptide(L)'
;MAITRNYSTAVLMTAGVIAILLGFVGKLAGVVNTIPTAVVGGLSIYLFGVIGMQGVALIQSEKVNLFDPTQLAVGASILVLGIGGAMGLPNGLFPFPIPVIFPSGIPAIVFAAFFGILLNALFLIVKTEWFGIKERENIND
;
A
#
# COMPACT_ATOMS: atom_id res chain seq x y z
N MET A 1 7.09 -12.56 7.86
CA MET A 1 7.58 -13.49 6.82
C MET A 1 9.01 -13.16 6.41
N ALA A 2 9.35 -11.92 6.05
CA ALA A 2 10.72 -11.54 5.67
C ALA A 2 11.78 -11.76 6.80
N ILE A 3 11.45 -11.46 8.05
CA ILE A 3 12.39 -11.61 9.19
C ILE A 3 12.47 -13.07 9.66
N THR A 4 11.33 -13.74 9.83
CA THR A 4 11.27 -15.12 10.33
C THR A 4 11.48 -16.18 9.27
N ARG A 5 11.55 -15.80 7.98
CA ARG A 5 11.63 -16.68 6.79
C ARG A 5 10.60 -17.82 6.75
N ASN A 6 9.51 -17.69 7.49
CA ASN A 6 8.45 -18.67 7.55
C ASN A 6 7.24 -18.17 6.74
N TYR A 7 6.93 -18.89 5.67
CA TYR A 7 5.82 -18.63 4.75
C TYR A 7 4.70 -19.67 4.88
N SER A 8 4.70 -20.47 5.96
CA SER A 8 3.72 -21.54 6.18
C SER A 8 2.32 -20.97 6.40
N THR A 9 1.39 -21.32 5.50
CA THR A 9 -0.03 -20.99 5.62
C THR A 9 -0.66 -21.57 6.88
N ALA A 10 -0.21 -22.76 7.31
CA ALA A 10 -0.66 -23.40 8.54
C ALA A 10 -0.38 -22.54 9.77
N VAL A 11 0.76 -21.83 9.81
CA VAL A 11 1.13 -20.96 10.94
C VAL A 11 0.26 -19.70 10.98
N LEU A 12 -0.11 -19.16 9.82
CA LEU A 12 -1.04 -18.03 9.76
C LEU A 12 -2.46 -18.45 10.20
N MET A 13 -2.91 -19.63 9.79
CA MET A 13 -4.19 -20.17 10.23
C MET A 13 -4.22 -20.43 11.75
N THR A 14 -3.19 -21.05 12.32
CA THR A 14 -3.14 -21.28 13.76
C THR A 14 -3.07 -19.97 14.54
N ALA A 15 -2.32 -18.97 14.06
CA ALA A 15 -2.31 -17.63 14.65
C ALA A 15 -3.71 -16.99 14.62
N GLY A 16 -4.44 -17.12 13.51
CA GLY A 16 -5.83 -16.65 13.40
C GLY A 16 -6.77 -17.34 14.38
N VAL A 17 -6.69 -18.67 14.51
CA VAL A 17 -7.49 -19.43 15.49
C VAL A 17 -7.17 -18.99 16.93
N ILE A 18 -5.88 -18.82 17.26
CA ILE A 18 -5.47 -18.32 18.58
C ILE A 18 -6.04 -16.92 18.82
N ALA A 19 -5.97 -16.01 17.84
CA ALA A 19 -6.53 -14.67 17.96
C ALA A 19 -8.04 -14.68 18.23
N ILE A 20 -8.79 -15.54 17.53
CA ILE A 20 -10.23 -15.72 17.75
C ILE A 20 -10.50 -16.22 19.17
N LEU A 21 -9.78 -17.25 19.63
CA LEU A 21 -9.96 -17.80 20.97
C LEU A 21 -9.62 -16.78 22.07
N LEU A 22 -8.54 -16.02 21.91
CA LEU A 22 -8.17 -14.95 22.84
C LEU A 22 -9.16 -13.79 22.82
N GLY A 23 -9.84 -13.54 21.69
CA GLY A 23 -10.90 -12.54 21.58
C GLY A 23 -12.08 -12.78 22.52
N PHE A 24 -12.36 -14.02 22.90
CA PHE A 24 -13.41 -14.35 23.87
C PHE A 24 -12.98 -14.15 25.34
N VAL A 25 -11.70 -13.85 25.60
CA VAL A 25 -11.16 -13.68 26.96
C VAL A 25 -11.26 -12.22 27.39
N GLY A 26 -12.36 -11.85 28.05
CA GLY A 26 -12.60 -10.47 28.51
C GLY A 26 -11.54 -9.90 29.47
N LYS A 27 -10.87 -10.76 30.25
CA LYS A 27 -9.75 -10.33 31.12
C LYS A 27 -8.57 -9.78 30.32
N LEU A 28 -8.28 -10.37 29.15
CA LEU A 28 -7.21 -9.93 28.28
C LEU A 28 -7.55 -8.58 27.64
N ALA A 29 -8.80 -8.37 27.22
CA ALA A 29 -9.27 -7.07 26.76
C ALA A 29 -9.13 -6.00 27.85
N GLY A 30 -9.44 -6.33 29.10
CA GLY A 30 -9.21 -5.45 30.26
C GLY A 30 -7.76 -5.00 30.38
N VAL A 31 -6.81 -5.95 30.27
CA VAL A 31 -5.36 -5.63 30.31
C VAL A 31 -4.94 -4.76 29.13
N VAL A 32 -5.40 -5.05 27.91
CA VAL A 32 -5.07 -4.23 26.72
C VAL A 32 -5.57 -2.80 26.87
N ASN A 33 -6.74 -2.59 27.48
CA ASN A 33 -7.26 -1.24 27.75
C ASN A 33 -6.48 -0.47 28.82
N THR A 34 -5.65 -1.13 29.63
CA THR A 34 -4.74 -0.44 30.57
C THR A 34 -3.49 0.11 29.88
N ILE A 35 -3.24 -0.24 28.61
CA ILE A 35 -2.06 0.23 27.88
C ILE A 35 -2.21 1.74 27.58
N PRO A 36 -1.20 2.57 27.91
CA PRO A 36 -1.24 4.00 27.63
C PRO A 36 -1.37 4.30 26.13
N THR A 37 -2.14 5.33 25.80
CA THR A 37 -2.34 5.79 24.41
C THR A 37 -1.03 6.14 23.69
N ALA A 38 -0.03 6.65 24.42
CA ALA A 38 1.30 6.95 23.89
C ALA A 38 2.01 5.68 23.33
N VAL A 39 1.82 4.53 23.98
CA VAL A 39 2.42 3.25 23.53
C VAL A 39 1.69 2.72 22.30
N VAL A 40 0.35 2.78 22.31
CA VAL A 40 -0.47 2.34 21.16
C VAL A 40 -0.19 3.21 19.93
N GLY A 41 -0.01 4.52 20.12
CA GLY A 41 0.40 5.45 19.06
C GLY A 41 1.77 5.11 18.49
N GLY A 42 2.77 4.88 19.35
CA GLY A 42 4.12 4.47 18.92
C GLY A 42 4.13 3.15 18.13
N LEU A 43 3.39 2.14 18.62
CA LEU A 43 3.23 0.87 17.91
C LEU A 43 2.58 1.08 16.53
N SER A 44 1.55 1.92 16.45
CA SER A 44 0.85 2.21 15.19
C SER A 44 1.79 2.83 14.15
N ILE A 45 2.58 3.83 14.55
CA ILE A 45 3.56 4.49 13.68
C ILE A 45 4.58 3.46 13.15
N TYR A 46 5.11 2.59 14.02
CA TYR A 46 6.05 1.55 13.62
C TYR A 46 5.41 0.56 12.64
N LEU A 47 4.22 0.03 12.94
CA LEU A 47 3.54 -0.95 12.09
C LEU A 47 3.21 -0.38 10.71
N PHE A 48 2.67 0.85 10.64
CA PHE A 48 2.41 1.51 9.35
C PHE A 48 3.71 1.80 8.59
N GLY A 49 4.80 2.19 9.27
CA GLY A 49 6.11 2.36 8.67
C GLY A 49 6.68 1.07 8.07
N VAL A 50 6.54 -0.05 8.78
CA VAL A 50 6.96 -1.38 8.29
C VAL A 50 6.16 -1.79 7.06
N ILE A 51 4.85 -1.54 7.02
CA ILE A 51 4.01 -1.82 5.83
C ILE A 51 4.51 -1.01 4.62
N GLY A 52 4.79 0.28 4.79
CA GLY A 52 5.33 1.13 3.72
C GLY A 52 6.69 0.63 3.21
N MET A 53 7.61 0.31 4.12
CA MET A 53 8.91 -0.27 3.77
C MET A 53 8.78 -1.63 3.08
N GLN A 54 7.78 -2.44 3.43
CA GLN A 54 7.53 -3.71 2.77
C GLN A 54 7.12 -3.52 1.31
N GLY A 55 6.39 -2.45 0.99
CA GLY A 55 6.11 -2.04 -0.38
C GLY A 55 7.36 -1.65 -1.16
N VAL A 56 8.27 -0.86 -0.56
CA VAL A 56 9.56 -0.52 -1.18
C VAL A 56 10.43 -1.75 -1.40
N ALA A 57 10.46 -2.67 -0.43
CA ALA A 57 11.19 -3.93 -0.55
C ALA A 57 10.65 -4.80 -1.70
N LEU A 58 9.34 -4.80 -1.94
CA LEU A 58 8.72 -5.49 -3.08
C LEU A 58 9.16 -4.89 -4.42
N ILE A 59 9.20 -3.56 -4.54
CA ILE A 59 9.69 -2.86 -5.75
C ILE A 59 11.15 -3.27 -6.04
N GLN A 60 11.98 -3.37 -5.01
CA GLN A 60 13.37 -3.81 -5.16
C GLN A 60 13.50 -5.31 -5.48
N SER A 61 12.68 -6.17 -4.85
CA SER A 61 12.74 -7.62 -5.11
C SER A 61 12.32 -7.98 -6.53
N GLU A 62 11.35 -7.25 -7.08
CA GLU A 62 10.91 -7.37 -8.48
C GLU A 62 11.82 -6.62 -9.48
N LYS A 63 12.94 -6.05 -9.01
CA LYS A 63 13.93 -5.34 -9.83
C LYS A 63 13.33 -4.22 -10.71
N VAL A 64 12.35 -3.49 -10.19
CA VAL A 64 11.72 -2.37 -10.92
C VAL A 64 12.75 -1.28 -11.20
N ASN A 65 12.83 -0.84 -12.45
CA ASN A 65 13.77 0.18 -12.90
C ASN A 65 13.19 1.59 -12.67
N LEU A 66 13.47 2.17 -11.51
CA LEU A 66 13.04 3.54 -11.18
C LEU A 66 13.80 4.63 -11.98
N PHE A 67 14.74 4.27 -12.84
CA PHE A 67 15.36 5.20 -13.80
C PHE A 67 14.62 5.22 -15.15
N ASP A 68 13.72 4.28 -15.40
CA ASP A 68 12.80 4.38 -16.54
C ASP A 68 11.75 5.46 -16.22
N PRO A 69 11.64 6.53 -17.04
CA PRO A 69 10.67 7.59 -16.83
C PRO A 69 9.23 7.08 -16.75
N THR A 70 8.91 5.98 -17.42
CA THR A 70 7.57 5.38 -17.47
C THR A 70 7.19 4.81 -16.11
N GLN A 71 8.03 3.92 -15.57
CA GLN A 71 7.83 3.30 -14.26
C GLN A 71 7.89 4.32 -13.13
N LEU A 72 8.82 5.28 -13.23
CA LEU A 72 8.95 6.37 -12.28
C LEU A 72 7.70 7.27 -12.27
N ALA A 73 7.14 7.60 -13.43
CA ALA A 73 5.92 8.40 -13.54
C ALA A 73 4.72 7.70 -12.89
N VAL A 74 4.56 6.38 -13.12
CA VAL A 74 3.51 5.59 -12.46
C VAL A 74 3.68 5.64 -10.94
N GLY A 75 4.87 5.34 -10.42
CA GLY A 75 5.14 5.37 -8.98
C GLY A 75 4.91 6.75 -8.35
N ALA A 76 5.41 7.81 -8.99
CA ALA A 76 5.23 9.18 -8.53
C ALA A 76 3.74 9.59 -8.48
N SER A 77 2.98 9.24 -9.52
CA SER A 77 1.55 9.55 -9.57
C SER A 77 0.75 8.88 -8.46
N ILE A 78 1.05 7.61 -8.15
CA ILE A 78 0.41 6.85 -7.06
C ILE A 78 0.72 7.49 -5.71
N LEU A 79 1.97 7.89 -5.47
CA LEU A 79 2.37 8.54 -4.22
C LEU A 79 1.69 9.90 -4.05
N VAL A 80 1.64 10.73 -5.10
CA VAL A 80 1.01 12.05 -5.06
C VAL A 80 -0.50 11.94 -4.86
N LEU A 81 -1.18 11.06 -5.60
CA LEU A 81 -2.63 10.90 -5.46
C LEU A 81 -3.03 10.19 -4.16
N GLY A 82 -2.23 9.24 -3.69
CA GLY A 82 -2.51 8.48 -2.49
C GLY A 82 -2.26 9.29 -1.21
N ILE A 83 -1.01 9.75 -1.02
CA ILE A 83 -0.61 10.50 0.17
C ILE A 83 -1.06 11.95 0.07
N GLY A 84 -0.79 12.60 -1.07
CA GLY A 84 -1.19 13.99 -1.30
C GLY A 84 -2.70 14.16 -1.36
N GLY A 85 -3.43 13.22 -1.96
CA GLY A 85 -4.90 13.23 -1.93
C GLY A 85 -5.47 13.03 -0.53
N ALA A 86 -4.87 12.17 0.29
CA ALA A 86 -5.31 11.97 1.67
C ALA A 86 -5.12 13.22 2.55
N MET A 87 -4.06 14.01 2.29
CA MET A 87 -3.75 15.22 3.06
C MET A 87 -4.42 16.50 2.49
N GLY A 88 -4.58 16.58 1.17
CA GLY A 88 -5.02 17.79 0.48
C GLY A 88 -6.52 17.91 0.26
N LEU A 89 -7.28 16.82 0.35
CA LEU A 89 -8.73 16.80 0.13
C LEU A 89 -9.51 16.82 1.45
N PRO A 90 -10.73 17.39 1.47
CA PRO A 90 -11.64 17.27 2.62
C PRO A 90 -11.88 15.78 2.96
N ASN A 91 -11.49 15.37 4.18
CA ASN A 91 -11.53 13.98 4.66
C ASN A 91 -10.73 12.96 3.83
N GLY A 92 -9.81 13.40 2.97
CA GLY A 92 -9.02 12.52 2.10
C GLY A 92 -9.85 11.80 1.03
N LEU A 93 -10.99 12.37 0.66
CA LEU A 93 -11.94 11.79 -0.29
C LEU A 93 -11.94 12.60 -1.59
N PHE A 94 -11.84 11.88 -2.71
CA PHE A 94 -12.11 12.48 -4.01
C PHE A 94 -13.62 12.65 -4.21
N PRO A 95 -14.09 13.79 -4.75
CA PRO A 95 -15.52 14.14 -4.84
C PRO A 95 -16.26 13.40 -5.98
N PHE A 96 -16.03 12.09 -6.09
CA PHE A 96 -16.70 11.18 -7.01
C PHE A 96 -17.53 10.18 -6.20
N PRO A 97 -18.80 10.48 -5.91
CA PRO A 97 -19.65 9.57 -5.14
C PRO A 97 -20.06 8.36 -6.00
N ILE A 98 -19.91 7.15 -5.45
CA ILE A 98 -20.46 5.91 -6.02
C ILE A 98 -21.58 5.45 -5.08
N PRO A 99 -22.87 5.57 -5.46
CA PRO A 99 -24.00 5.46 -4.53
C PRO A 99 -24.07 4.19 -3.67
N VAL A 100 -23.48 3.07 -4.12
CA VAL A 100 -23.51 1.78 -3.41
C VAL A 100 -22.23 1.49 -2.62
N ILE A 101 -21.08 2.00 -3.08
CA ILE A 101 -19.76 1.60 -2.57
C ILE A 101 -19.08 2.74 -1.81
N PHE A 102 -19.19 3.97 -2.32
CA PHE A 102 -18.56 5.16 -1.78
C PHE A 102 -19.53 6.35 -1.78
N PRO A 103 -20.50 6.39 -0.85
CA PRO A 103 -21.53 7.44 -0.83
C PRO A 103 -20.95 8.84 -0.63
N SER A 104 -19.85 8.95 0.13
CA SER A 104 -19.20 10.21 0.51
C SER A 104 -18.00 10.58 -0.38
N GLY A 105 -17.70 9.80 -1.42
CA GLY A 105 -16.52 9.97 -2.27
C GLY A 105 -15.50 8.84 -2.15
N ILE A 106 -14.58 8.75 -3.11
CA ILE A 106 -13.60 7.66 -3.21
C ILE A 106 -12.39 7.97 -2.30
N PRO A 107 -11.97 7.04 -1.42
CA PRO A 107 -10.76 7.20 -0.64
C PRO A 107 -9.52 7.41 -1.53
N ALA A 108 -8.62 8.30 -1.13
CA ALA A 108 -7.42 8.64 -1.90
C ALA A 108 -6.57 7.42 -2.31
N ILE A 109 -6.44 6.42 -1.42
CA ILE A 109 -5.70 5.18 -1.71
C ILE A 109 -6.36 4.34 -2.83
N VAL A 110 -7.69 4.32 -2.89
CA VAL A 110 -8.45 3.62 -3.93
C VAL A 110 -8.28 4.33 -5.26
N PHE A 111 -8.42 5.66 -5.25
CA PHE A 111 -8.24 6.48 -6.44
C PHE A 111 -6.82 6.35 -7.00
N ALA A 112 -5.80 6.40 -6.14
CA ALA A 112 -4.40 6.25 -6.52
C ALA A 112 -4.11 4.87 -7.12
N ALA A 113 -4.66 3.79 -6.56
CA ALA A 113 -4.50 2.45 -7.10
C ALA A 113 -5.14 2.33 -8.50
N PHE A 114 -6.38 2.80 -8.67
CA PHE A 114 -7.04 2.81 -9.97
C PHE A 114 -6.30 3.64 -11.00
N PHE A 115 -5.87 4.85 -10.64
CA PHE A 115 -5.12 5.74 -11.52
C PHE A 115 -3.77 5.13 -11.91
N GLY A 116 -3.05 4.54 -10.95
CA GLY A 116 -1.78 3.86 -11.20
C GLY A 116 -1.91 2.69 -12.18
N ILE A 117 -2.92 1.85 -12.00
CA ILE A 117 -3.21 0.73 -12.92
C ILE A 117 -3.54 1.27 -14.32
N LEU A 118 -4.38 2.30 -14.40
CA LEU A 118 -4.78 2.92 -15.66
C LEU A 118 -3.60 3.55 -16.39
N LEU A 119 -2.73 4.28 -15.67
CA LEU A 119 -1.55 4.92 -16.25
C LEU A 119 -0.54 3.87 -16.73
N ASN A 120 -0.31 2.82 -15.94
CA ASN A 120 0.54 1.70 -16.36
C ASN A 120 -0.02 0.99 -17.62
N ALA A 121 -1.33 0.75 -17.67
CA ALA A 121 -1.99 0.17 -18.83
C ALA A 121 -1.86 1.08 -20.07
N LEU A 122 -1.97 2.39 -19.91
CA LEU A 122 -1.79 3.36 -20.98
C LEU A 122 -0.37 3.32 -21.55
N PHE A 123 0.66 3.24 -20.69
CA PHE A 123 2.04 3.14 -21.14
C PHE A 123 2.38 1.81 -21.82
N LEU A 124 1.68 0.73 -21.49
CA LEU A 124 1.80 -0.54 -22.23
C LEU A 124 1.24 -0.44 -23.66
N ILE A 125 0.20 0.37 -23.88
CA ILE A 125 -0.41 0.59 -25.20
C ILE A 125 0.40 1.61 -26.00
N VAL A 126 0.79 2.73 -25.36
CA VAL A 126 1.57 3.80 -25.96
C VAL A 126 3.04 3.57 -25.64
N LYS A 127 3.69 2.70 -26.43
CA LYS A 127 5.13 2.43 -26.29
C LYS A 127 5.93 3.73 -26.42
N THR A 128 6.78 4.00 -25.42
CA THR A 128 7.66 5.18 -25.33
C THR A 128 8.62 5.31 -26.52
N GLU A 129 8.87 4.22 -27.26
CA GLU A 129 9.62 4.21 -28.53
C GLU A 129 9.09 5.23 -29.56
N TRP A 130 7.78 5.54 -29.55
CA TRP A 130 7.14 6.49 -30.48
C TRP A 130 7.55 7.94 -30.23
N PHE A 131 8.10 8.24 -29.05
CA PHE A 131 8.55 9.57 -28.67
C PHE A 131 10.06 9.79 -28.89
N GLY A 132 10.73 8.86 -29.59
CA GLY A 132 12.16 8.98 -29.93
C GLY A 132 13.10 8.88 -28.73
N ILE A 133 12.58 8.49 -27.57
CA ILE A 133 13.36 8.21 -26.36
C ILE A 133 13.71 6.73 -26.43
N LYS A 134 15.00 6.42 -26.61
CA LYS A 134 15.48 5.04 -26.47
C LYS A 134 15.19 4.60 -25.04
N GLU A 135 14.38 3.57 -24.88
CA GLU A 135 14.27 2.82 -23.63
C GLU A 135 15.70 2.55 -23.16
N ARG A 136 16.07 3.05 -21.98
CA ARG A 136 17.32 2.61 -21.38
C ARG A 136 17.09 1.16 -21.02
N GLU A 137 17.66 0.29 -21.85
CA GLU A 137 17.72 -1.15 -21.66
C GLU A 137 17.92 -1.43 -20.18
N ASN A 138 17.06 -2.30 -19.63
CA ASN A 138 17.15 -2.67 -18.23
C ASN A 138 18.59 -3.11 -17.97
N ILE A 139 19.21 -2.55 -16.94
CA ILE A 139 20.62 -2.76 -16.58
C ILE A 139 20.93 -4.22 -16.16
N ASN A 140 19.99 -5.15 -16.42
CA ASN A 140 19.89 -6.48 -15.83
C ASN A 140 19.50 -7.59 -16.85
N ASP A 141 19.61 -7.36 -18.16
CA ASP A 141 19.68 -8.48 -19.12
C ASP A 141 21.05 -9.20 -19.03
#